data_AF-A0A564SEC0-F1
#
_entry.id   AF-A0A564SEC0-F1
#
_cell.length_a   1.000
_cell.length_b   1.000
_cell.length_c   1.000
_cell.angle_alpha   90.00
_cell.angle_beta   90.00
_cell.angle_gamma   90.00
#
_symmetry.space_group_name_H-M   'P 1'
#
loop_
_entity.id
_entity.type
_entity.pdbx_description
1 polymer ?
#
loop_
_entity_poly.entity_id
_entity_poly.type
_entity_poly.pdbx_seq_one_letter_code
_entity_poly.pdbx_strand_id
1 'polypeptide(L)'
;MKKLKLLWMILKRTKATQILSGYIVFLFVSAAIIQLVEPDINRYGDALWYCYAVLSTAGFGDIVAITFIGKLISVLVTIYTIFVVAIVTGVVVNYYGQIVEMQRRETAMMFLDKLERLPELSKEELEDISKRVKKFR
;
A
#
# COMPACT_ATOMS: atom_id res chain seq x y z
N MET A 1 -12.74 7.54 12.87
CA MET A 1 -13.62 7.13 11.74
C MET A 1 -13.26 7.75 10.37
N LYS A 2 -12.85 9.03 10.26
CA LYS A 2 -12.52 9.65 8.96
C LYS A 2 -11.32 9.00 8.23
N LYS A 3 -10.27 8.62 8.95
CA LYS A 3 -9.04 7.99 8.41
C LYS A 3 -9.28 6.60 7.78
N LEU A 4 -10.08 5.73 8.42
CA LEU A 4 -10.46 4.43 7.85
C LEU A 4 -11.29 4.57 6.57
N LYS A 5 -12.22 5.54 6.54
CA LYS A 5 -13.03 5.83 5.35
C LYS A 5 -12.17 6.31 4.17
N LEU A 6 -11.15 7.12 4.44
CA LEU A 6 -10.19 7.59 3.43
C LEU A 6 -9.41 6.43 2.82
N LEU A 7 -8.83 5.56 3.65
CA LEU A 7 -8.10 4.38 3.19
C LEU A 7 -9.00 3.45 2.36
N TRP A 8 -10.21 3.17 2.86
CA TRP A 8 -11.17 2.32 2.16
C TRP A 8 -11.60 2.91 0.81
N MET A 9 -11.78 4.24 0.74
CA MET A 9 -12.07 4.94 -0.51
C MET A 9 -10.91 4.83 -1.51
N ILE A 10 -9.66 4.95 -1.06
CA ILE A 10 -8.48 4.78 -1.91
C ILE A 10 -8.44 3.35 -2.45
N LEU A 11 -8.56 2.34 -1.60
CA LEU A 11 -8.55 0.93 -1.99
C LEU A 11 -9.63 0.59 -3.03
N LYS A 12 -10.84 1.14 -2.85
CA LYS A 12 -11.96 0.92 -3.77
C LYS A 12 -11.73 1.62 -5.12
N ARG A 13 -11.15 2.83 -5.11
CA ARG A 13 -10.84 3.58 -6.34
C ARG A 13 -9.70 2.95 -7.14
N THR A 14 -8.68 2.40 -6.48
CA THR A 14 -7.52 1.79 -7.13
C THR A 14 -7.76 0.33 -7.55
N LYS A 15 -8.93 -0.25 -7.23
CA LYS A 15 -9.21 -1.70 -7.36
C LYS A 15 -8.20 -2.59 -6.63
N ALA A 16 -7.40 -2.02 -5.71
CA ALA A 16 -6.35 -2.75 -4.99
C ALA A 16 -6.91 -3.96 -4.24
N THR A 17 -8.14 -3.86 -3.70
CA THR A 17 -8.80 -4.98 -3.02
C THR A 17 -9.02 -6.19 -3.94
N GLN A 18 -9.36 -5.97 -5.21
CA GLN A 18 -9.58 -7.05 -6.18
C GLN A 18 -8.26 -7.73 -6.55
N ILE A 19 -7.19 -6.94 -6.72
CA ILE A 19 -5.85 -7.46 -7.02
C ILE A 19 -5.29 -8.22 -5.81
N LEU A 20 -5.41 -7.67 -4.60
CA LEU A 20 -4.96 -8.33 -3.36
C LEU A 20 -5.71 -9.65 -3.09
N SER A 21 -7.04 -9.65 -3.21
CA SER A 21 -7.83 -10.87 -3.03
C SER A 21 -7.54 -11.91 -4.12
N GLY A 22 -7.39 -11.47 -5.38
CA GLY A 22 -6.96 -12.34 -6.47
C GLY A 22 -5.57 -12.94 -6.25
N TYR A 23 -4.65 -12.17 -5.69
CA TYR A 23 -3.32 -12.65 -5.35
C TYR A 23 -3.34 -13.70 -4.24
N ILE A 24 -4.16 -13.51 -3.21
CA ILE A 24 -4.34 -14.53 -2.16
C ILE A 24 -4.86 -15.83 -2.78
N VAL A 25 -5.94 -15.77 -3.58
CA VAL A 25 -6.47 -16.98 -4.25
C VAL A 25 -5.41 -17.62 -5.14
N PHE A 26 -4.67 -16.82 -5.90
CA PHE A 26 -3.58 -17.27 -6.75
C PHE A 26 -2.51 -18.03 -5.94
N LEU A 27 -2.11 -17.55 -4.76
CA LEU A 27 -1.12 -18.24 -3.91
C LEU A 27 -1.59 -19.62 -3.45
N PHE A 28 -2.86 -19.76 -3.04
CA PHE A 28 -3.40 -21.06 -2.65
C PHE A 28 -3.47 -22.02 -3.84
N VAL A 29 -3.85 -21.52 -5.02
CA VAL A 29 -3.83 -22.32 -6.25
C VAL A 29 -2.40 -22.72 -6.63
N SER A 30 -1.44 -21.79 -6.54
CA SER A 30 -0.03 -22.08 -6.79
C SER A 30 0.50 -23.15 -5.85
N ALA A 31 0.20 -23.08 -4.55
CA ALA A 31 0.59 -24.10 -3.59
C ALA A 31 0.02 -25.49 -3.95
N ALA A 32 -1.24 -25.54 -4.41
CA ALA A 32 -1.85 -26.80 -4.84
C ALA A 32 -1.14 -27.37 -6.08
N ILE A 33 -0.80 -26.52 -7.05
CA ILE A 33 -0.04 -26.94 -8.24
C ILE A 33 1.36 -27.43 -7.83
N ILE A 34 2.07 -26.67 -6.97
CA ILE A 34 3.41 -27.03 -6.49
C ILE A 34 3.40 -28.40 -5.83
N GLN A 35 2.44 -28.67 -4.92
CA GLN A 35 2.32 -29.98 -4.28
C GLN A 35 2.09 -31.12 -5.29
N LEU A 36 1.35 -30.86 -6.38
CA LEU A 36 1.05 -31.88 -7.38
C LEU A 36 2.22 -32.17 -8.32
N VAL A 37 3.07 -31.17 -8.60
CA VAL A 37 4.14 -31.28 -9.61
C VAL A 37 5.51 -31.54 -9.00
N GLU A 38 5.75 -31.14 -7.75
CA GLU A 38 7.05 -31.32 -7.08
C GLU A 38 7.08 -32.64 -6.28
N PRO A 39 8.00 -33.57 -6.60
CA PRO A 39 8.01 -34.90 -5.99
C PRO A 39 8.38 -34.88 -4.50
N ASP A 40 9.18 -33.89 -4.08
CA ASP A 40 9.66 -33.79 -2.70
C ASP A 40 8.69 -32.98 -1.79
N ILE A 41 7.64 -32.40 -2.36
CA ILE A 41 6.67 -31.56 -1.65
C ILE A 41 5.36 -32.34 -1.47
N ASN A 42 5.31 -33.16 -0.43
CA ASN A 42 4.24 -34.15 -0.26
C ASN A 42 2.99 -33.60 0.44
N ARG A 43 3.11 -32.50 1.19
CA ARG A 43 1.99 -31.89 1.94
C ARG A 43 1.68 -30.50 1.44
N TYR A 44 0.40 -30.16 1.43
CA TYR A 44 -0.07 -28.82 1.06
C TYR A 44 0.53 -27.72 1.94
N GLY A 45 0.74 -28.01 3.24
CA GLY A 45 1.39 -27.09 4.17
C GLY A 45 2.84 -26.76 3.76
N ASP A 46 3.58 -27.74 3.26
CA ASP A 46 4.96 -27.57 2.79
C ASP A 46 4.99 -26.75 1.50
N ALA A 47 3.99 -26.94 0.62
CA ALA A 47 3.82 -26.13 -0.58
C ALA A 47 3.43 -24.66 -0.25
N LEU A 48 2.60 -24.43 0.76
CA LEU A 48 2.28 -23.09 1.26
C LEU A 48 3.52 -22.42 1.87
N TRP A 49 4.32 -23.17 2.64
CA TRP A 49 5.59 -22.68 3.18
C TRP A 49 6.57 -22.30 2.07
N TYR A 50 6.67 -23.14 1.03
CA TYR A 50 7.43 -22.82 -0.18
C TYR A 50 6.95 -21.52 -0.84
N CYS A 51 5.65 -21.38 -1.09
CA CYS A 51 5.09 -20.16 -1.67
C CYS A 51 5.36 -18.93 -0.80
N TYR A 52 5.29 -19.06 0.53
CA TYR A 52 5.69 -18.02 1.47
C TYR A 52 7.16 -17.63 1.33
N ALA A 53 8.08 -18.59 1.24
CA ALA A 53 9.51 -18.32 1.05
C ALA A 53 9.79 -17.58 -0.27
N VAL A 54 9.05 -17.90 -1.33
CA VAL A 54 9.14 -17.22 -2.64
C VAL A 54 8.57 -15.81 -2.58
N LEU A 55 7.33 -15.63 -2.09
CA LEU A 55 6.67 -14.32 -2.06
C LEU A 55 7.33 -13.32 -1.09
N SER A 56 7.91 -13.82 0.00
CA SER A 56 8.67 -12.98 0.93
C SER A 56 10.05 -12.61 0.40
N THR A 57 10.50 -13.25 -0.69
CA THR A 57 11.87 -13.19 -1.21
C THR A 57 12.92 -13.69 -0.20
N ALA A 58 12.51 -14.38 0.86
CA ALA A 58 13.41 -14.91 1.89
C ALA A 58 14.24 -16.09 1.37
N GLY A 59 13.61 -16.99 0.60
CA GLY A 59 14.30 -18.09 -0.08
C GLY A 59 15.15 -18.96 0.84
N PHE A 60 14.59 -19.47 1.94
CA PHE A 60 15.32 -20.25 2.96
C PHE A 60 16.07 -21.48 2.42
N GLY A 61 15.63 -22.03 1.28
CA GLY A 61 16.33 -23.11 0.58
C GLY A 61 16.15 -24.50 1.18
N ASP A 62 15.33 -24.62 2.22
CA ASP A 62 14.89 -25.88 2.83
C ASP A 62 13.94 -26.67 1.93
N ILE A 63 13.09 -25.97 1.17
CA ILE A 63 12.22 -26.54 0.15
C ILE A 63 12.42 -25.79 -1.17
N VAL A 64 12.62 -26.51 -2.27
CA VAL A 64 12.91 -25.94 -3.58
C VAL A 64 12.09 -26.63 -4.68
N ALA A 65 11.67 -25.85 -5.69
CA ALA A 65 11.04 -26.39 -6.89
C ALA A 65 12.12 -26.86 -7.88
N ILE A 66 12.10 -28.14 -8.24
CA ILE A 66 13.04 -28.75 -9.16
C ILE A 66 12.44 -28.97 -10.55
N THR A 67 11.13 -29.16 -10.64
CA THR A 67 10.44 -29.41 -11.91
C THR A 67 10.29 -28.16 -12.75
N PHE A 68 10.12 -28.35 -14.07
CA PHE A 68 9.89 -27.24 -14.98
C PHE A 68 8.62 -26.44 -14.65
N ILE A 69 7.52 -27.14 -14.38
CA ILE A 69 6.24 -26.50 -14.03
C ILE A 69 6.36 -25.77 -12.69
N GLY A 70 6.95 -26.40 -11.67
CA GLY A 70 7.12 -25.75 -10.38
C GLY A 70 7.94 -24.47 -10.47
N LYS A 71 9.07 -24.50 -11.21
CA LYS A 71 9.88 -23.29 -11.49
C LYS A 71 9.08 -22.21 -12.21
N LEU A 72 8.27 -22.58 -13.21
CA LEU A 72 7.42 -21.64 -13.93
C LEU A 72 6.39 -20.98 -13.01
N ILE A 73 5.74 -21.76 -12.13
CA ILE A 73 4.80 -21.22 -11.13
C ILE A 73 5.51 -20.27 -10.17
N SER A 74 6.72 -20.58 -9.72
CA SER A 74 7.49 -19.71 -8.83
C SER A 74 7.86 -18.37 -9.48
N VAL A 75 8.17 -18.37 -10.78
CA VAL A 75 8.35 -17.13 -11.56
C VAL A 75 7.06 -16.31 -11.60
N LEU A 76 5.91 -16.95 -11.84
CA LEU A 76 4.62 -16.25 -11.85
C LEU A 76 4.26 -15.67 -10.46
N VAL A 77 4.51 -16.42 -9.38
CA VAL A 77 4.37 -15.93 -8.00
C VAL A 77 5.24 -14.71 -7.77
N THR A 78 6.49 -14.74 -8.22
CA THR A 78 7.42 -13.63 -8.05
C THR A 78 6.95 -12.37 -8.79
N ILE A 79 6.56 -12.51 -10.06
CA ILE A 79 6.07 -11.39 -10.88
C ILE A 79 4.82 -10.76 -10.23
N TYR A 80 3.87 -11.57 -9.80
CA TYR A 80 2.66 -11.06 -9.16
C TYR A 80 2.99 -10.39 -7.80
N THR A 81 3.90 -10.98 -7.01
CA THR A 81 4.38 -10.37 -5.75
C THR A 81 4.89 -8.95 -5.99
N ILE A 82 5.71 -8.73 -7.03
CA ILE A 82 6.27 -7.42 -7.36
C ILE A 82 5.14 -6.40 -7.62
N PHE A 83 4.13 -6.76 -8.41
CA PHE A 83 2.98 -5.89 -8.66
C PHE A 83 2.20 -5.57 -7.40
N VAL A 84 1.97 -6.56 -6.53
CA VAL A 84 1.25 -6.36 -5.26
C VAL A 84 2.02 -5.41 -4.35
N VAL A 85 3.32 -5.60 -4.19
CA VAL A 85 4.17 -4.71 -3.38
C VAL A 85 4.15 -3.27 -3.92
N ALA A 86 4.24 -3.11 -5.24
CA ALA A 86 4.15 -1.79 -5.89
C ALA A 86 2.79 -1.11 -5.63
N ILE A 87 1.68 -1.84 -5.76
CA ILE A 87 0.33 -1.30 -5.52
C ILE A 87 0.13 -0.93 -4.05
N VAL A 88 0.55 -1.80 -3.12
CA VAL A 88 0.45 -1.51 -1.67
C VAL A 88 1.25 -0.26 -1.33
N THR A 89 2.47 -0.13 -1.85
CA THR A 89 3.30 1.06 -1.68
C THR A 89 2.62 2.30 -2.24
N GLY A 90 2.06 2.22 -3.45
CA GLY A 90 1.33 3.33 -4.08
C GLY A 90 0.09 3.76 -3.30
N VAL A 91 -0.66 2.81 -2.72
CA VAL A 91 -1.80 3.10 -1.85
C VAL A 91 -1.36 3.85 -0.59
N VAL A 92 -0.25 3.42 0.04
CA VAL A 92 0.29 4.08 1.23
C VAL A 92 0.72 5.51 0.91
N VAL A 93 1.48 5.71 -0.17
CA VAL A 93 1.92 7.05 -0.59
C VAL A 93 0.72 7.95 -0.90
N ASN A 94 -0.28 7.46 -1.63
CA ASN A 94 -1.50 8.21 -1.92
C ASN A 94 -2.27 8.59 -0.64
N TYR A 95 -2.37 7.66 0.31
CA TYR A 95 -3.04 7.92 1.59
C TYR A 95 -2.35 9.03 2.38
N TYR A 96 -1.02 9.00 2.50
CA TYR A 96 -0.28 10.08 3.16
C TYR A 96 -0.36 11.40 2.37
N GLY A 97 -0.29 11.36 1.04
CA GLY A 97 -0.47 12.53 0.19
C GLY A 97 -1.81 13.21 0.42
N GLN A 98 -2.91 12.45 0.50
CA GLN A 98 -4.23 12.99 0.80
C GLN A 98 -4.33 13.59 2.21
N ILE A 99 -3.69 12.99 3.21
CA ILE A 99 -3.64 13.57 4.56
C ILE A 99 -2.93 14.92 4.57
N VAL A 100 -1.76 15.01 3.92
CA VAL A 100 -0.97 16.25 3.84
C VAL A 100 -1.74 17.33 3.07
N GLU A 101 -2.39 16.95 1.97
CA GLU A 101 -3.21 17.88 1.19
C GLU A 101 -4.41 18.41 2.00
N MET A 102 -5.08 17.55 2.77
CA MET A 102 -6.17 17.97 3.66
C MET A 102 -5.69 18.99 4.70
N GLN A 103 -4.55 18.76 5.35
CA GLN A 103 -3.96 19.71 6.31
C GLN A 103 -3.61 21.05 5.66
N ARG A 104 -3.07 21.01 4.43
CA ARG A 104 -2.75 22.23 3.67
C ARG A 104 -4.01 23.01 3.31
N ARG A 105 -5.09 22.33 2.91
CA ARG A 105 -6.40 22.96 2.62
C ARG A 105 -7.04 23.55 3.88
N GLU A 106 -7.03 22.85 5.01
CA GLU A 106 -7.52 23.37 6.29
C GLU A 106 -6.76 24.65 6.70
N THR A 107 -5.43 24.61 6.60
CA THR A 107 -4.59 25.78 6.89
C THR A 107 -4.93 26.94 5.94
N ALA A 108 -5.04 26.68 4.63
CA ALA A 108 -5.40 27.71 3.65
C ALA A 108 -6.78 28.32 3.91
N MET A 109 -7.78 27.50 4.24
CA MET A 109 -9.12 28.00 4.59
C MET A 109 -9.11 28.86 5.86
N MET A 110 -8.34 28.49 6.89
CA MET A 110 -8.18 29.34 8.07
C MET A 110 -7.54 30.69 7.74
N PHE A 111 -6.58 30.72 6.81
CA PHE A 111 -6.00 31.99 6.34
C PHE A 111 -7.02 32.82 5.55
N LEU A 112 -7.81 32.20 4.67
CA LEU A 112 -8.84 32.89 3.89
C LEU A 112 -9.93 33.49 4.77
N ASP A 113 -10.42 32.76 5.79
CA ASP A 113 -11.40 33.27 6.76
C ASP A 113 -10.87 34.50 7.53
N LYS A 114 -9.59 34.46 7.95
CA LYS A 114 -8.92 35.63 8.53
C LYS A 114 -8.81 36.81 7.56
N LEU A 115 -8.60 36.54 6.27
CA LEU A 115 -8.56 37.59 5.26
C LEU A 115 -9.94 38.23 5.03
N GLU A 116 -11.00 37.43 5.09
CA GLU A 116 -12.38 37.91 4.92
C GLU A 116 -12.80 38.84 6.08
N ARG A 117 -12.29 38.59 7.29
CA ARG A 117 -12.50 39.44 8.48
C ARG A 117 -11.33 40.40 8.76
N LEU A 118 -10.56 40.75 7.72
CA LEU A 118 -9.46 41.71 7.82
C LEU A 118 -9.75 42.97 8.64
N PRO A 119 -10.91 43.63 8.47
CA PRO A 119 -11.22 44.86 9.21
C PRO A 119 -11.42 44.65 10.72
N GLU A 120 -11.75 43.42 11.12
CA GLU A 120 -12.08 43.04 12.51
C GLU A 120 -10.85 42.51 13.27
N LEU A 121 -9.74 42.25 12.58
CA LEU A 121 -8.51 41.73 13.17
C LEU A 121 -7.79 42.78 14.02
N SER A 122 -7.36 42.37 15.22
CA SER A 122 -6.51 43.20 16.08
C SER A 122 -5.09 43.36 15.50
N LYS A 123 -4.37 44.41 15.92
CA LYS A 123 -2.97 44.62 15.51
C LYS A 123 -2.05 43.45 15.88
N GLU A 124 -2.30 42.80 17.02
CA GLU A 124 -1.52 41.65 17.49
C GLU A 124 -1.72 40.43 16.58
N GLU A 125 -2.95 40.18 16.12
CA GLU A 125 -3.25 39.07 15.21
C GLU A 125 -2.66 39.30 13.81
N LEU A 126 -2.67 40.55 13.32
CA LEU A 126 -2.00 40.93 12.07
C LEU A 126 -0.48 40.72 12.15
N GLU A 127 0.14 41.02 13.28
CA GLU A 127 1.57 40.75 13.50
C GLU A 127 1.89 39.25 13.54
N ASP A 128 1.06 38.43 14.19
CA ASP A 128 1.24 36.96 14.21
C ASP A 128 1.16 36.38 12.78
N ILE A 129 0.18 36.83 11.98
CA ILE A 129 0.05 36.41 10.58
C ILE A 129 1.29 36.81 9.77
N SER A 130 1.75 38.06 9.90
CA SER A 130 2.95 38.57 9.23
C SER A 130 4.21 37.77 9.60
N LYS A 131 4.39 37.45 10.89
CA LYS A 131 5.49 36.61 11.38
C LYS A 131 5.42 35.19 10.84
N ARG A 132 4.24 34.57 10.81
CA ARG A 132 4.03 33.24 10.24
C ARG A 132 4.36 33.20 8.75
N VAL A 133 3.85 34.15 7.96
CA VAL A 133 4.10 34.22 6.51
C VAL A 133 5.59 34.45 6.20
N LYS A 134 6.28 35.32 6.96
CA LYS A 134 7.74 35.49 6.83
C LYS A 134 8.55 34.23 7.11
N LYS A 135 8.02 33.30 7.91
CA LYS A 135 8.65 31.99 8.18
C LYS A 135 8.47 30.97 7.05
N PHE A 136 7.49 31.16 6.17
CA PHE A 136 7.21 30.28 5.03
C PHE A 136 7.82 30.80 3.70
N ARG A 137 8.38 32.02 3.70
CA ARG A 137 9.17 32.59 2.60
C ARG A 137 10.64 32.23 2.77
#